data_AF-A0AAV2IB45-F1
#
_entry.id   AF-A0AAV2IB45-F1
#
_cell.length_a   1.000
_cell.length_b   1.000
_cell.length_c   1.000
_cell.angle_alpha   90.00
_cell.angle_beta   90.00
_cell.angle_gamma   90.00
#
_symmetry.space_group_name_H-M   'P 1'
#
loop_
_entity.id
_entity.type
_entity.pdbx_description
1 polymer ?
#
loop_
_entity_poly.entity_id
_entity_poly.type
_entity_poly.pdbx_seq_one_letter_code
_entity_poly.pdbx_strand_id
1 'polypeptide(L)'
;VFTQGNCAFNGFVVVVSYVASLLTIMLISVNRYLNICHRHLFAKIFSRKYLHSVIYCFLIWLVAGLYVMPPLLGWGRFHFDTKTHYCGYDRTFNFSYTLFLVIGSIGVSIVIILASNVAIWRFIRKSSQKI
;
A
#
# COMPACT_ATOMS: atom_id res chain seq x y z
N VAL A 1 -20.86 -23.55 1.92
CA VAL A 1 -20.70 -23.36 0.46
C VAL A 1 -20.82 -21.87 0.18
N PHE A 2 -19.71 -21.15 -0.04
CA PHE A 2 -19.80 -19.75 -0.42
C PHE A 2 -20.25 -19.68 -1.89
N THR A 3 -21.36 -18.98 -2.16
CA THR A 3 -21.77 -18.67 -3.54
C THR A 3 -20.59 -18.00 -4.26
N GLN A 4 -20.21 -18.45 -5.46
CA GLN A 4 -18.95 -18.04 -6.11
C GLN A 4 -18.78 -16.51 -6.20
N GLY A 5 -19.87 -15.76 -6.44
CA GLY A 5 -19.86 -14.29 -6.45
C GLY A 5 -19.44 -13.67 -5.11
N ASN A 6 -19.91 -14.21 -3.99
CA ASN A 6 -19.56 -13.73 -2.64
C ASN A 6 -18.07 -13.95 -2.35
N CYS A 7 -17.52 -15.08 -2.81
CA CYS A 7 -16.11 -15.39 -2.65
C CYS A 7 -15.23 -14.45 -3.49
N ALA A 8 -15.61 -14.19 -4.75
CA ALA A 8 -14.88 -13.26 -5.60
C ALA A 8 -14.87 -11.84 -5.03
N PHE A 9 -16.02 -11.35 -4.55
CA PHE A 9 -16.11 -10.04 -3.91
C PHE A 9 -15.27 -9.97 -2.62
N ASN A 10 -15.36 -10.99 -1.76
CA ASN A 10 -14.52 -11.06 -0.56
C ASN A 10 -13.04 -11.07 -0.91
N GLY A 11 -12.63 -11.87 -1.90
CA GLY A 11 -11.25 -11.93 -2.37
C GLY A 11 -10.75 -10.58 -2.88
N PHE A 12 -11.56 -9.86 -3.64
CA PHE A 12 -11.25 -8.50 -4.08
C PHE A 12 -11.04 -7.57 -2.88
N VAL A 13 -11.99 -7.52 -1.95
CA VAL A 13 -11.92 -6.64 -0.76
C VAL A 13 -10.69 -6.95 0.10
N VAL A 14 -10.37 -8.23 0.32
CA VAL A 14 -9.18 -8.65 1.08
C VAL A 14 -7.90 -8.14 0.43
N VAL A 15 -7.76 -8.30 -0.89
CA VAL A 15 -6.54 -7.89 -1.60
C VAL A 15 -6.43 -6.37 -1.69
N VAL A 16 -7.54 -5.65 -1.91
CA VAL A 16 -7.58 -4.19 -1.84
C VAL A 16 -7.18 -3.70 -0.45
N SER A 17 -7.72 -4.31 0.60
CA SER A 17 -7.40 -3.93 1.99
C SER A 17 -5.92 -4.13 2.29
N TYR A 18 -5.34 -5.24 1.84
CA TYR A 18 -3.92 -5.52 1.95
C TYR A 18 -3.05 -4.43 1.29
N VAL A 19 -3.35 -4.09 0.03
CA VAL A 19 -2.61 -3.05 -0.70
C VAL A 19 -2.82 -1.67 -0.05
N ALA A 20 -4.04 -1.36 0.40
CA ALA A 20 -4.35 -0.11 1.09
C ALA A 20 -3.55 0.02 2.40
N SER A 21 -3.40 -1.06 3.18
CA SER A 21 -2.55 -1.07 4.38
C SER A 21 -1.08 -0.76 4.06
N LEU A 22 -0.52 -1.35 3.00
CA LEU A 22 0.85 -1.08 2.57
C LEU A 22 1.05 0.38 2.15
N LEU A 23 0.15 0.91 1.31
CA LEU A 23 0.16 2.31 0.89
C LEU A 23 0.03 3.27 2.08
N THR A 24 -0.77 2.90 3.09
CA THR A 24 -0.93 3.69 4.33
C THR A 24 0.39 3.75 5.11
N ILE A 25 1.06 2.62 5.33
CA ILE A 25 2.35 2.56 6.05
C ILE A 25 3.43 3.33 5.28
N MET A 26 3.42 3.23 3.95
CA MET A 26 4.30 3.99 3.07
C MET A 26 4.07 5.50 3.23
N LEU A 27 2.81 5.95 3.18
CA LEU A 27 2.45 7.35 3.37
C LEU A 27 2.85 7.86 4.76
N ILE A 28 2.64 7.08 5.82
CA ILE A 28 3.06 7.44 7.19
C ILE A 28 4.58 7.62 7.25
N SER A 29 5.35 6.76 6.60
CA SER A 29 6.82 6.84 6.55
C SER A 29 7.28 8.11 5.83
N VAL A 30 6.67 8.43 4.69
CA VAL A 30 6.95 9.67 3.92
C VAL A 30 6.55 10.90 4.73
N ASN A 31 5.39 10.88 5.38
CA ASN A 31 4.90 11.96 6.22
C ASN A 31 5.89 12.29 7.36
N ARG A 32 6.41 11.25 8.04
CA ARG A 32 7.46 11.42 9.06
C ARG A 32 8.76 11.98 8.47
N TYR A 33 9.18 11.46 7.32
CA TYR A 33 10.40 11.94 6.64
C TYR A 33 10.29 13.42 6.27
N LEU A 34 9.19 13.83 5.64
CA LEU A 34 8.95 15.22 5.26
C LEU A 34 8.88 16.14 6.48
N ASN A 35 8.20 15.73 7.55
CA ASN A 35 8.09 16.53 8.76
C ASN A 35 9.46 16.79 9.42
N ILE A 36 10.36 15.80 9.42
CA ILE A 36 11.68 15.89 10.06
C ILE A 36 12.70 16.58 9.15
N CYS A 37 12.84 16.12 7.90
CA CYS A 37 13.90 16.56 7.00
C CYS A 37 13.53 17.78 6.14
N HIS A 38 12.23 18.00 5.87
CA HIS A 38 11.74 19.00 4.92
C HIS A 38 10.47 19.72 5.42
N ARG A 39 10.55 20.33 6.61
CA ARG A 39 9.41 20.97 7.29
C ARG A 39 8.65 22.00 6.43
N HIS A 40 9.33 22.75 5.57
CA HIS A 40 8.69 23.69 4.64
C HIS A 40 7.77 22.97 3.63
N LEU A 41 8.25 21.86 3.05
CA LEU A 41 7.46 21.06 2.11
C LEU A 41 6.30 20.36 2.83
N PHE A 42 6.54 19.87 4.05
CA PHE A 42 5.49 19.32 4.90
C PHE A 42 4.37 20.32 5.17
N ALA A 43 4.70 21.57 5.52
CA ALA A 43 3.70 22.61 5.77
C ALA A 43 2.85 22.93 4.52
N LYS A 44 3.44 22.86 3.32
CA LYS A 44 2.73 23.08 2.05
C LYS A 44 1.80 21.91 1.69
N ILE A 45 2.27 20.67 1.87
CA ILE A 45 1.53 19.45 1.46
C ILE A 45 0.47 19.05 2.51
N PHE A 46 0.78 19.19 3.81
CA PHE A 46 -0.05 18.70 4.93
C PHE A 46 -0.65 19.83 5.78
N SER A 47 -0.91 21.02 5.20
CA SER A 47 -1.31 22.21 5.97
C SER A 47 -2.61 22.01 6.78
N ARG A 48 -3.66 21.41 6.18
CA ARG A 48 -4.92 21.05 6.88
C ARG A 48 -4.90 19.58 7.29
N LYS A 49 -4.31 19.32 8.46
CA LYS A 49 -4.05 17.96 8.97
C LYS A 49 -5.24 17.00 8.87
N TYR A 50 -6.45 17.40 9.30
CA TYR A 50 -7.61 16.51 9.30
C TYR A 50 -8.18 16.27 7.89
N LEU A 51 -8.50 17.35 7.15
CA LEU A 51 -9.11 17.24 5.83
C LEU A 51 -8.19 16.51 4.83
N HIS A 52 -6.89 16.81 4.85
CA HIS A 52 -5.93 16.15 3.96
C HIS A 52 -5.77 14.66 4.32
N SER A 53 -5.79 14.30 5.61
CA SER A 53 -5.70 12.89 6.01
C SER A 53 -6.89 12.08 5.51
N VAL A 54 -8.11 12.62 5.60
CA VAL A 54 -9.32 11.96 5.05
C VAL A 54 -9.21 11.80 3.53
N ILE A 55 -8.77 12.85 2.83
CA ILE A 55 -8.56 12.80 1.37
C ILE A 55 -7.50 11.76 1.01
N TYR A 56 -6.37 11.70 1.73
CA TYR A 56 -5.33 10.71 1.46
C TYR A 56 -5.82 9.29 1.74
N CYS A 57 -6.58 9.05 2.80
CA CYS A 57 -7.20 7.75 3.05
C CYS A 57 -8.12 7.35 1.88
N PHE A 58 -8.99 8.25 1.43
CA PHE A 58 -9.86 7.98 0.29
C PHE A 58 -9.08 7.68 -1.00
N LEU A 59 -8.05 8.47 -1.28
CA LEU A 59 -7.16 8.26 -2.43
C LEU A 59 -6.43 6.92 -2.35
N ILE A 60 -5.96 6.51 -1.16
CA ILE A 60 -5.31 5.21 -0.96
C ILE A 60 -6.26 4.07 -1.31
N TRP A 61 -7.50 4.11 -0.82
CA TRP A 61 -8.50 3.09 -1.12
C TRP A 61 -8.85 3.06 -2.61
N LEU A 62 -8.98 4.22 -3.26
CA LEU A 62 -9.25 4.31 -4.69
C LEU A 62 -8.09 3.74 -5.51
N VAL A 63 -6.86 4.12 -5.20
CA VAL A 63 -5.66 3.62 -5.89
C VAL A 63 -5.49 2.12 -5.65
N ALA A 64 -5.69 1.63 -4.44
CA ALA A 64 -5.64 0.20 -4.13
C ALA A 64 -6.72 -0.58 -4.89
N GLY A 65 -7.94 -0.04 -4.96
CA GLY A 65 -9.03 -0.60 -5.75
C GLY A 65 -8.67 -0.74 -7.22
N LEU A 66 -8.18 0.36 -7.84
CA LEU A 66 -7.75 0.36 -9.23
C LEU A 66 -6.58 -0.59 -9.51
N TYR A 67 -5.62 -0.67 -8.58
CA TYR A 67 -4.46 -1.55 -8.70
C TYR A 67 -4.83 -3.04 -8.69
N VAL A 68 -5.91 -3.40 -7.97
CA VAL A 68 -6.40 -4.78 -7.82
C VAL A 68 -7.52 -5.12 -8.81
N MET A 69 -7.95 -4.17 -9.66
CA MET A 69 -8.93 -4.41 -10.73
C MET A 69 -8.50 -5.37 -11.87
N PRO A 70 -7.22 -5.55 -12.25
CA PRO A 70 -6.86 -6.36 -13.43
C PRO A 70 -7.41 -7.80 -13.52
N PRO A 71 -7.62 -8.55 -12.41
CA PRO A 71 -8.33 -9.84 -12.43
C PRO A 71 -9.77 -9.75 -12.97
N LEU A 72 -10.46 -8.62 -12.75
CA LEU A 72 -11.80 -8.39 -13.28
C LEU A 72 -11.81 -8.20 -14.80
N LEU A 73 -10.66 -7.86 -15.39
CA LEU A 73 -10.44 -7.75 -16.83
C LEU A 73 -9.91 -9.05 -17.46
N GLY A 74 -9.86 -10.15 -16.69
CA GLY A 74 -9.44 -11.47 -17.17
C GLY A 74 -7.95 -11.79 -16.96
N TRP A 75 -7.16 -10.89 -16.36
CA TRP A 75 -5.73 -11.14 -16.12
C TRP A 75 -5.44 -11.98 -14.86
N GLY A 76 -6.49 -12.44 -14.17
CA GLY A 76 -6.42 -13.23 -12.95
C GLY A 76 -7.80 -13.72 -12.53
N ARG A 77 -7.88 -14.44 -11.41
CA ARG A 77 -9.15 -14.90 -10.83
C ARG A 77 -9.13 -14.83 -9.32
N PHE A 78 -10.29 -14.53 -8.73
CA PHE A 78 -10.51 -14.66 -7.29
C PHE A 78 -11.17 -16.01 -7.03
N HIS A 79 -10.57 -16.82 -6.16
CA HIS A 79 -11.06 -18.15 -5.85
C HIS A 79 -10.87 -18.48 -4.37
N PHE A 80 -11.63 -19.46 -3.88
CA PHE A 80 -11.44 -19.99 -2.55
C PHE A 80 -10.18 -20.85 -2.52
N ASP A 81 -9.19 -20.43 -1.73
CA ASP A 81 -8.00 -21.24 -1.53
C ASP A 81 -8.29 -22.29 -0.45
N THR A 82 -8.33 -23.56 -0.85
CA THR A 82 -8.58 -24.69 0.04
C THR A 82 -7.45 -24.92 1.03
N LYS A 83 -6.24 -24.43 0.78
CA LYS A 83 -5.10 -24.61 1.70
C LYS A 83 -5.17 -23.65 2.87
N THR A 84 -5.60 -22.42 2.61
CA THR A 84 -5.62 -21.33 3.60
C THR A 84 -7.03 -20.98 4.06
N HIS A 85 -8.05 -21.65 3.54
CA HIS A 85 -9.46 -21.52 3.92
C HIS A 85 -9.99 -20.08 3.80
N TYR A 86 -9.52 -19.32 2.81
CA TYR A 86 -10.01 -17.96 2.55
C TYR A 86 -10.15 -17.69 1.04
N CYS A 87 -10.99 -16.72 0.68
CA CYS A 87 -11.13 -16.26 -0.69
C CYS A 87 -10.07 -15.20 -1.01
N GLY A 88 -9.24 -15.45 -2.03
CA GLY A 88 -8.15 -14.57 -2.41
C GLY A 88 -7.90 -14.58 -3.91
N TYR A 89 -6.85 -13.88 -4.33
CA TYR A 89 -6.35 -14.00 -5.70
C TYR A 89 -5.67 -15.36 -5.88
N ASP A 90 -5.88 -15.99 -7.02
CA ASP A 90 -5.23 -17.25 -7.34
C ASP A 90 -3.76 -17.01 -7.73
N ARG A 91 -2.85 -17.49 -6.87
CA ARG A 91 -1.39 -17.39 -7.06
C ARG A 91 -0.86 -18.31 -8.16
N THR A 92 -1.60 -19.37 -8.50
CA THR A 92 -1.17 -20.42 -9.42
C THR A 92 -1.68 -20.22 -10.84
N PHE A 93 -2.75 -19.44 -11.01
CA PHE A 93 -3.36 -19.21 -12.32
C PHE A 93 -2.49 -18.32 -13.23
N ASN A 94 -2.00 -17.19 -12.71
CA ASN A 94 -1.16 -16.26 -13.47
C ASN A 94 0.03 -15.79 -12.64
N PHE A 95 1.21 -16.37 -12.91
CA PHE A 95 2.45 -15.98 -12.24
C PHE A 95 2.80 -14.50 -12.50
N SER A 96 2.55 -14.00 -13.73
CA SER A 96 2.77 -12.59 -14.08
C SER A 96 1.97 -11.63 -13.21
N TYR A 97 0.70 -11.93 -12.92
CA TYR A 97 -0.15 -11.09 -12.07
C TYR A 97 0.31 -11.14 -10.62
N THR A 98 0.67 -12.33 -10.12
CA THR A 98 1.23 -12.49 -8.77
C THR A 98 2.51 -11.68 -8.61
N LEU A 99 3.41 -11.74 -9.59
CA LEU A 99 4.67 -11.00 -9.58
C LEU A 99 4.42 -9.48 -9.62
N PHE A 100 3.50 -9.03 -10.47
CA PHE A 100 3.10 -7.62 -10.53
C PHE A 100 2.60 -7.12 -9.18
N LEU A 101 1.68 -7.85 -8.54
CA LEU A 101 1.17 -7.49 -7.21
C LEU A 101 2.27 -7.46 -6.16
N VAL A 102 3.11 -8.50 -6.09
CA VAL A 102 4.14 -8.65 -5.06
C VAL A 102 5.22 -7.58 -5.21
N ILE A 103 5.77 -7.43 -6.41
CA ILE A 103 6.84 -6.44 -6.66
C ILE A 103 6.28 -5.02 -6.54
N GLY A 104 5.12 -4.76 -7.15
CA GLY A 104 4.53 -3.43 -7.19
C GLY A 104 3.98 -2.94 -5.85
N SER A 105 3.47 -3.83 -5.00
CA SER A 105 3.01 -3.44 -3.66
C SER A 105 4.10 -3.58 -2.60
N ILE A 106 4.61 -4.79 -2.37
CA ILE A 106 5.56 -5.09 -1.29
C ILE A 106 6.92 -4.50 -1.60
N GLY A 107 7.44 -4.74 -2.80
CA GLY A 107 8.77 -4.24 -3.21
C GLY A 107 8.86 -2.72 -3.10
N VAL A 108 7.91 -2.02 -3.72
CA VAL A 108 7.83 -0.55 -3.68
C VAL A 108 7.67 -0.03 -2.25
N SER A 109 6.80 -0.64 -1.44
CA SER A 109 6.58 -0.22 -0.06
C SER A 109 7.85 -0.35 0.78
N ILE A 110 8.55 -1.48 0.69
CA ILE A 110 9.80 -1.72 1.42
C ILE A 110 10.85 -0.68 1.03
N VAL A 111 11.05 -0.44 -0.26
CA VAL A 111 12.05 0.53 -0.75
C VAL A 111 11.77 1.92 -0.19
N ILE A 112 10.52 2.38 -0.26
CA ILE A 112 10.14 3.72 0.21
C ILE A 112 10.26 3.83 1.73
N ILE A 113 9.80 2.83 2.47
CA ILE A 113 9.90 2.81 3.95
C ILE A 113 11.38 2.83 4.36
N LEU A 114 12.22 1.99 3.76
CA LEU A 114 13.64 1.94 4.07
C LEU A 114 14.33 3.27 3.72
N ALA A 115 14.12 3.80 2.51
CA ALA A 115 14.70 5.07 2.08
C ALA A 115 14.31 6.21 3.03
N SER A 116 13.03 6.29 3.42
CA SER A 116 12.52 7.29 4.36
C SER A 116 13.19 7.20 5.73
N ASN A 117 13.28 5.99 6.29
CA ASN A 117 13.88 5.79 7.62
C ASN A 117 15.40 6.01 7.61
N VAL A 118 16.11 5.56 6.56
CA VAL A 118 17.55 5.82 6.40
C VAL A 118 17.82 7.31 6.27
N ALA A 119 17.00 8.06 5.52
CA ALA A 119 17.15 9.49 5.37
C ALA A 119 16.95 10.23 6.71
N ILE A 120 15.92 9.84 7.49
CA ILE A 120 15.69 10.36 8.85
C ILE A 120 16.91 10.10 9.74
N TRP A 121 17.42 8.87 9.76
CA TRP A 121 18.58 8.51 10.57
C TRP A 121 19.82 9.32 10.19
N ARG A 122 20.08 9.52 8.89
CA ARG A 122 21.18 10.36 8.40
C ARG A 122 21.02 11.82 8.83
N PHE A 123 19.80 12.35 8.78
CA PHE A 123 19.51 13.72 9.22
C PHE A 123 19.76 13.92 10.72
N ILE A 124 19.27 13.00 11.55
CA ILE A 124 19.46 13.05 13.01
C ILE A 124 20.94 12.95 13.37
N ARG A 125 21.70 12.03 12.77
CA ARG A 125 23.15 11.90 13.03
C ARG A 125 23.93 13.16 12.67
N LYS A 126 23.62 13.78 11.52
CA LYS A 126 24.25 15.06 11.13
C LYS A 126 23.89 16.19 12.10
N SER A 127 22.67 16.22 12.63
CA SER A 127 22.26 17.23 13.61
C SER A 127 22.94 17.02 14.96
N SER A 128 23.16 15.78 15.40
CA SER A 128 23.83 15.47 16.66
C SER A 128 25.33 15.78 16.66
N GLN A 129 25.98 15.85 15.50
CA GLN A 129 27.39 16.23 15.38
C GLN A 129 27.62 17.76 15.32
N LYS A 130 26.55 18.55 15.20
CA LYS A 130 26.61 20.02 15.18
C LYS A 130 26.31 20.66 16.54
N ILE A 131 26.00 19.85 17.54
CA ILE A 131 25.88 20.24 18.95
C ILE A 131 27.19 19.84 19.63
#